data_AF-A0A251WWU8-F1
#
_entry.id   AF-A0A251WWU8-F1
#
_cell.length_a   1.000
_cell.length_b   1.000
_cell.length_c   1.000
_cell.angle_alpha   90.00
_cell.angle_beta   90.00
_cell.angle_gamma   90.00
#
_symmetry.space_group_name_H-M   'P 1'
#
loop_
_entity.id
_entity.type
_entity.pdbx_description
1 polymer ?
#
loop_
_entity_poly.entity_id
_entity_poly.type
_entity_poly.pdbx_seq_one_letter_code
_entity_poly.pdbx_strand_id
1 'polypeptide(L)'
;MRCFAKSLALVAAAWCVSPQTAQAESVIRSAPKLTYLAPTPLSDETGAPLSLCYLGTARSAFGVEITYSADAYALATNECAATDYTIPTAEQFALFQQTGDFPAALPAEPQTPFAYRLRNYSVFGAIGIVALMVLAMIMRASMRRSLKSTDSNSDNTAVQVLAAMCFVTTADGQDHSNDISKISQTLAKLTGKKYSAQQIQDILDYTRDDPTAIDAIGADLNQNGRELVLEGALSVATLNGEIKAAEYNAVTQIAKMLQLPAQDFRAILSKIAQTRATA
;
A
#
# COMPACT_ATOMS: atom_id res chain seq x y z
N MET A 1 -4.29 21.14 83.40
CA MET A 1 -2.90 21.46 83.83
C MET A 1 -2.01 21.48 82.59
N ARG A 2 -1.22 22.53 82.44
CA ARG A 2 -0.23 22.73 81.36
C ARG A 2 1.03 21.89 81.64
N CYS A 3 1.63 21.31 80.61
CA CYS A 3 3.07 21.04 80.44
C CYS A 3 3.32 21.00 78.93
N PHE A 4 3.72 22.10 78.29
CA PHE A 4 5.10 22.56 78.05
C PHE A 4 6.07 21.52 77.46
N ALA A 5 6.49 21.86 76.25
CA ALA A 5 7.43 21.23 75.33
C ALA A 5 8.82 20.88 75.91
N LYS A 6 9.51 19.93 75.26
CA LYS A 6 10.77 20.15 74.49
C LYS A 6 11.36 18.83 73.96
N SER A 7 12.12 18.97 72.86
CA SER A 7 13.10 18.03 72.28
C SER A 7 12.52 16.98 71.32
N LEU A 8 12.53 17.17 69.99
CA LEU A 8 13.66 17.27 69.05
C LEU A 8 14.54 16.00 69.07
N ALA A 9 14.12 15.00 68.29
CA ALA A 9 15.00 13.97 67.74
C ALA A 9 14.49 13.63 66.33
N LEU A 10 15.23 14.19 65.39
CA LEU A 10 15.06 14.11 63.95
C LEU A 10 15.71 12.80 63.50
N VAL A 11 14.91 11.78 63.23
CA VAL A 11 15.34 10.64 62.39
C VAL A 11 14.34 10.58 61.25
N ALA A 12 14.70 11.23 60.16
CA ALA A 12 14.04 11.05 58.89
C ALA A 12 14.17 9.56 58.53
N ALA A 13 13.06 8.84 58.61
CA ALA A 13 12.88 7.64 57.80
C ALA A 13 13.03 8.12 56.35
N ALA A 14 14.20 7.91 55.76
CA ALA A 14 14.37 8.01 54.33
C ALA A 14 13.57 6.86 53.73
N TRP A 15 12.43 7.20 53.17
CA TRP A 15 11.62 6.29 52.39
C TRP A 15 12.51 5.76 51.26
N CYS A 16 12.77 4.45 51.25
CA CYS A 16 13.17 3.74 50.05
C CYS A 16 12.02 3.86 49.03
N VAL A 17 11.95 4.98 48.33
CA VAL A 17 11.22 5.06 47.08
C VAL A 17 12.20 4.57 46.03
N SER A 18 12.20 3.25 45.81
CA SER A 18 12.68 2.73 44.53
C SER A 18 11.86 3.43 43.46
N PRO A 19 12.46 4.14 42.48
CA PRO A 19 11.71 4.54 41.31
C PRO A 19 11.38 3.26 40.54
N GLN A 20 10.29 2.59 40.89
CA GLN A 20 9.55 1.80 39.92
C GLN A 20 8.96 2.81 38.95
N THR A 21 9.78 3.27 38.00
CA THR A 21 9.22 3.79 36.76
C THR A 21 8.39 2.66 36.19
N ALA A 22 7.07 2.76 36.32
CA ALA A 22 6.12 2.04 35.52
C ALA A 22 6.47 2.38 34.07
N GLN A 23 7.37 1.59 33.48
CA GLN A 23 7.64 1.65 32.05
C GLN A 23 6.33 1.21 31.41
N ALA A 24 5.62 2.17 30.81
CA ALA A 24 4.63 1.85 29.80
C ALA A 24 5.27 0.76 28.92
N GLU A 25 4.57 -0.37 28.77
CA GLU A 25 5.10 -1.57 28.16
C GLU A 25 5.35 -1.29 26.67
N SER A 26 6.44 -0.59 26.37
CA SER A 26 6.82 -0.24 25.03
C SER A 26 7.23 -1.53 24.35
N VAL A 27 6.67 -1.74 23.17
CA VAL A 27 7.02 -2.86 22.29
C VAL A 27 8.54 -2.99 22.11
N ILE A 28 9.26 -1.86 22.22
CA ILE A 28 10.71 -1.79 22.21
C ILE A 28 11.23 -1.62 23.64
N ARG A 29 12.04 -2.56 24.12
CA ARG A 29 12.75 -2.49 25.41
C ARG A 29 14.23 -2.22 25.17
N SER A 30 14.84 -1.39 26.00
CA SER A 30 16.30 -1.16 26.00
C SER A 30 16.87 -1.65 27.32
N ALA A 31 17.92 -2.46 27.27
CA ALA A 31 18.57 -3.00 28.45
C ALA A 31 20.10 -3.03 28.27
N PRO A 32 20.88 -2.80 29.34
CA PRO A 32 22.31 -3.04 29.31
C PRO A 32 22.59 -4.52 29.07
N LYS A 33 23.60 -4.81 28.25
CA LYS A 33 24.00 -6.17 27.92
C LYS A 33 25.52 -6.25 27.83
N LEU A 34 26.08 -7.25 28.50
CA LEU A 34 27.49 -7.60 28.39
C LEU A 34 27.67 -8.65 27.28
N THR A 35 28.75 -8.51 26.51
CA THR A 35 29.15 -9.48 25.49
C THR A 35 30.60 -9.86 25.70
N TYR A 36 30.87 -11.15 25.88
CA TYR A 36 32.22 -11.67 26.06
C TYR A 36 33.14 -11.32 24.90
N LEU A 37 34.35 -10.87 25.23
CA LEU A 37 35.40 -10.52 24.27
C LEU A 37 36.63 -11.40 24.44
N ALA A 38 37.20 -11.45 25.65
CA ALA A 38 38.45 -12.17 25.92
C ALA A 38 38.59 -12.51 27.41
N PRO A 39 39.36 -13.55 27.76
CA PRO A 39 39.73 -13.80 29.15
C PRO A 39 40.80 -12.78 29.60
N THR A 40 40.89 -12.52 30.90
CA THR A 40 41.95 -11.68 31.48
C THR A 40 42.62 -12.41 32.65
N PRO A 41 43.88 -12.08 32.99
CA PRO A 41 44.53 -12.63 34.18
C PRO A 41 44.07 -11.94 35.47
N LEU A 42 43.18 -10.94 35.39
CA LEU A 42 42.68 -10.19 36.54
C LEU A 42 41.67 -11.03 37.31
N SER A 43 41.65 -10.86 38.62
CA SER A 43 40.67 -11.45 39.52
C SER A 43 39.99 -10.36 40.36
N ASP A 44 38.75 -10.63 40.77
CA ASP A 44 38.05 -9.78 41.74
C ASP A 44 38.58 -9.97 43.18
N GLU A 45 37.97 -9.27 44.14
CA GLU A 45 38.33 -9.34 45.56
C GLU A 45 38.15 -10.75 46.17
N THR A 46 37.33 -11.60 45.55
CA THR A 46 37.09 -12.98 45.96
C THR A 46 38.05 -13.98 45.31
N GLY A 47 38.89 -13.51 44.38
CA GLY A 47 39.80 -14.33 43.58
C GLY A 47 39.14 -14.92 42.32
N ALA A 48 37.88 -14.58 42.01
CA ALA A 48 37.20 -15.08 40.82
C ALA A 48 37.77 -14.41 39.56
N PRO A 49 38.04 -15.16 38.48
CA PRO A 49 38.64 -14.61 37.27
C PRO A 49 37.66 -13.65 36.56
N LEU A 50 38.20 -12.50 36.14
CA LEU A 50 37.47 -11.51 35.37
C LEU A 50 37.66 -11.74 33.88
N SER A 51 36.59 -11.54 33.12
CA SER A 51 36.59 -11.54 31.67
C SER A 51 36.41 -10.12 31.16
N LEU A 52 37.07 -9.83 30.03
CA LEU A 52 36.87 -8.59 29.30
C LEU A 52 35.60 -8.71 28.46
N CYS A 53 34.72 -7.72 28.59
CA CYS A 53 33.40 -7.67 27.99
C CYS A 53 33.20 -6.36 27.23
N TYR A 54 32.38 -6.37 26.19
CA TYR A 54 31.70 -5.17 25.72
C TYR A 54 30.47 -4.92 26.59
N LEU A 55 30.41 -3.75 27.23
CA LEU A 55 29.19 -3.21 27.80
C LEU A 55 28.49 -2.40 26.73
N GLY A 56 27.22 -2.70 26.49
CA GLY A 56 26.45 -2.03 25.46
C GLY A 56 24.97 -2.02 25.74
N THR A 57 24.24 -1.29 24.91
CA THR A 57 22.79 -1.21 24.98
C THR A 57 22.17 -2.13 23.94
N ALA A 58 21.45 -3.16 24.40
CA ALA A 58 20.62 -4.00 23.55
C ALA A 58 19.21 -3.43 23.46
N ARG A 59 18.68 -3.30 22.24
CA ARG A 59 17.27 -2.99 22.00
C ARG A 59 16.57 -4.24 21.50
N SER A 60 15.50 -4.63 22.17
CA SER A 60 14.66 -5.75 21.79
C SER A 60 13.25 -5.30 21.48
N ALA A 61 12.59 -5.99 20.55
CA ALA A 61 11.13 -5.92 20.42
C ALA A 61 10.55 -7.32 20.39
N PHE A 62 9.40 -7.52 21.04
CA PHE A 62 8.75 -8.83 21.16
C PHE A 62 9.68 -9.94 21.68
N GLY A 63 10.61 -9.60 22.58
CA GLY A 63 11.58 -10.55 23.14
C GLY A 63 12.76 -10.88 22.21
N VAL A 64 12.81 -10.32 20.99
CA VAL A 64 13.91 -10.52 20.04
C VAL A 64 14.82 -9.31 20.02
N GLU A 65 16.13 -9.52 20.16
CA GLU A 65 17.15 -8.46 20.09
C GLU A 65 17.29 -7.95 18.65
N ILE A 66 16.93 -6.69 18.41
CA ILE A 66 16.98 -6.02 17.11
C ILE A 66 18.35 -5.39 16.90
N THR A 67 18.83 -4.64 17.90
CA THR A 67 20.10 -3.93 17.78
C THR A 67 20.96 -4.06 19.03
N TYR A 68 22.26 -4.07 18.84
CA TYR A 68 23.25 -3.92 19.90
C TYR A 68 24.25 -2.83 19.51
N SER A 69 24.55 -1.93 20.46
CA SER A 69 25.63 -0.94 20.38
C SER A 69 26.58 -1.17 21.54
N ALA A 70 27.89 -1.22 21.27
CA ALA A 70 28.91 -1.29 22.30
C ALA A 70 29.22 0.16 22.74
N ASP A 71 29.14 0.40 24.05
CA ASP A 71 29.26 1.74 24.64
C ASP A 71 30.54 1.86 25.48
N ALA A 72 30.95 0.80 26.18
CA ALA A 72 32.17 0.77 27.00
C ALA A 72 32.80 -0.65 27.04
N TYR A 73 34.03 -0.73 27.53
CA TYR A 73 34.61 -1.99 28.00
C TYR A 73 34.24 -2.20 29.47
N ALA A 74 34.02 -3.44 29.87
CA ALA A 74 33.74 -3.78 31.26
C ALA A 74 34.44 -5.08 31.63
N LEU A 75 34.78 -5.21 32.91
CA LEU A 75 35.25 -6.44 33.53
C LEU A 75 34.12 -7.08 34.32
N ALA A 76 33.82 -8.33 34.04
CA ALA A 76 32.79 -9.09 34.73
C ALA A 76 33.21 -10.55 34.91
N THR A 77 32.66 -11.21 35.92
CA THR A 77 32.88 -12.64 36.16
C THR A 77 32.02 -13.50 35.23
N ASN A 78 32.28 -14.82 35.23
CA ASN A 78 31.48 -15.83 34.51
C ASN A 78 31.27 -15.50 33.03
N GLU A 79 32.36 -15.17 32.32
CA GLU A 79 32.32 -14.88 30.87
C GLU A 79 31.26 -13.83 30.51
N CYS A 80 31.14 -12.79 31.34
CA CYS A 80 30.20 -11.68 31.13
C CYS A 80 28.72 -12.04 31.30
N ALA A 81 28.41 -13.17 31.96
CA ALA A 81 27.05 -13.53 32.34
C ALA A 81 26.60 -12.89 33.67
N ALA A 82 27.53 -12.33 34.44
CA ALA A 82 27.24 -11.64 35.69
C ALA A 82 26.48 -10.32 35.47
N THR A 83 25.66 -9.93 36.45
CA THR A 83 24.98 -8.62 36.45
C THR A 83 25.88 -7.49 36.95
N ASP A 84 26.86 -7.83 37.80
CA ASP A 84 27.82 -6.90 38.35
C ASP A 84 29.05 -6.82 37.45
N TYR A 85 29.50 -5.61 37.21
CA TYR A 85 30.64 -5.32 36.34
C TYR A 85 31.35 -4.04 36.79
N THR A 86 32.63 -3.95 36.47
CA THR A 86 33.44 -2.75 36.70
C THR A 86 33.89 -2.16 35.37
N ILE A 87 33.71 -0.86 35.20
CA ILE A 87 34.18 -0.14 34.00
C ILE A 87 35.56 0.44 34.31
N PRO A 88 36.63 0.01 33.63
CA PRO A 88 37.96 0.58 33.83
C PRO A 88 37.99 2.04 33.37
N THR A 89 38.69 2.90 34.11
CA THR A 89 38.97 4.27 33.66
C THR A 89 39.90 4.26 32.44
N ALA A 90 39.98 5.37 31.71
CA ALA A 90 40.89 5.48 30.57
C ALA A 90 42.38 5.23 30.95
N GLU A 91 42.79 5.69 32.14
CA GLU A 91 44.13 5.45 32.68
C GLU A 91 44.36 3.97 33.02
N GLN A 92 43.38 3.32 33.67
CA GLN A 92 43.43 1.89 33.95
C GLN A 92 43.47 1.06 32.68
N PHE A 93 42.67 1.42 31.66
CA PHE A 93 42.65 0.74 30.38
C PHE A 93 44.01 0.81 29.68
N ALA A 94 44.64 1.99 29.65
CA ALA A 94 45.98 2.16 29.09
C ALA A 94 47.04 1.37 29.88
N LEU A 95 46.91 1.31 31.21
CA LEU A 95 47.78 0.49 32.06
C LEU A 95 47.63 -1.00 31.74
N PHE A 96 46.39 -1.51 31.64
CA PHE A 96 46.12 -2.91 31.31
C PHE A 96 46.63 -3.31 29.91
N GLN A 97 46.63 -2.39 28.96
CA GLN A 97 47.27 -2.62 27.65
C GLN A 97 48.79 -2.69 27.75
N GLN A 98 49.42 -1.87 28.60
CA GLN A 98 50.87 -1.87 28.80
C GLN A 98 51.37 -3.10 29.55
N THR A 99 50.60 -3.60 30.52
CA THR A 99 50.93 -4.82 31.29
C THR A 99 50.62 -6.11 30.52
N GLY A 100 49.90 -6.02 29.40
CA GLY A 100 49.49 -7.17 28.60
C GLY A 100 48.26 -7.90 29.14
N ASP A 101 47.57 -7.32 30.14
CA ASP A 101 46.31 -7.85 30.66
C ASP A 101 45.20 -7.71 29.61
N PHE A 102 45.24 -6.62 28.83
CA PHE A 102 44.37 -6.39 27.67
C PHE A 102 45.16 -6.51 26.34
N PRO A 103 44.53 -7.03 25.27
CA PRO A 103 45.12 -7.03 23.94
C PRO A 103 45.55 -5.61 23.48
N ALA A 104 46.82 -5.46 23.08
CA ALA A 104 47.38 -4.18 22.64
C ALA A 104 46.70 -3.60 21.37
N ALA A 105 46.02 -4.45 20.58
CA ALA A 105 45.30 -4.04 19.38
C ALA A 105 43.86 -3.55 19.64
N LEU A 106 43.42 -3.49 20.91
CA LEU A 106 42.08 -2.98 21.24
C LEU A 106 42.01 -1.46 21.05
N PRO A 107 41.00 -0.95 20.33
CA PRO A 107 40.79 0.49 20.22
C PRO A 107 40.39 1.08 21.57
N ALA A 108 40.77 2.34 21.82
CA ALA A 108 40.39 3.04 23.05
C ALA A 108 38.86 3.22 23.19
N GLU A 109 38.18 3.42 22.06
CA GLU A 109 36.72 3.44 21.99
C GLU A 109 36.22 2.10 21.45
N PRO A 110 35.29 1.42 22.16
CA PRO A 110 34.76 0.14 21.71
C PRO A 110 33.98 0.34 20.42
N GLN A 111 34.33 -0.46 19.41
CA GLN A 111 33.57 -0.51 18.17
C GLN A 111 32.61 -1.69 18.21
N THR A 112 31.40 -1.47 17.69
CA THR A 112 30.43 -2.56 17.52
C THR A 112 31.02 -3.65 16.62
N PRO A 113 31.13 -4.91 17.12
CA PRO A 113 31.70 -5.98 16.32
C PRO A 113 30.94 -6.16 15.01
N PHE A 114 31.65 -6.52 13.95
CA PHE A 114 31.07 -6.61 12.61
C PHE A 114 29.85 -7.53 12.55
N ALA A 115 29.85 -8.64 13.30
CA ALA A 115 28.73 -9.55 13.42
C ALA A 115 27.44 -8.84 13.89
N TYR A 116 27.54 -7.98 14.90
CA TYR A 116 26.41 -7.19 15.39
C TYR A 116 25.97 -6.13 14.40
N ARG A 117 26.91 -5.45 13.72
CA ARG A 117 26.57 -4.48 12.66
C ARG A 117 25.82 -5.15 11.52
N LEU A 118 26.29 -6.29 11.03
CA LEU A 118 25.63 -7.05 9.96
C LEU A 118 24.22 -7.49 10.37
N ARG A 119 24.07 -7.99 11.60
CA ARG A 119 22.76 -8.35 12.16
C ARG A 119 21.82 -7.14 12.19
N ASN A 120 22.28 -5.99 12.70
CA ASN A 120 21.47 -4.77 12.76
C ASN A 120 20.99 -4.37 11.35
N TYR A 121 21.88 -4.38 10.34
CA TYR A 121 21.51 -4.08 8.95
C TYR A 121 20.54 -5.09 8.35
N SER A 122 20.67 -6.38 8.69
CA SER A 122 19.77 -7.41 8.15
C SER A 122 18.32 -7.19 8.56
N VAL A 123 18.08 -6.73 9.79
CA VAL A 123 16.73 -6.42 10.29
C VAL A 123 16.14 -5.21 9.55
N PHE A 124 16.91 -4.13 9.40
CA PHE A 124 16.46 -2.97 8.63
C PHE A 124 16.24 -3.30 7.14
N GLY A 125 17.10 -4.14 6.56
CA GLY A 125 16.95 -4.63 5.19
C GLY A 125 15.65 -5.41 5.00
N ALA A 126 15.33 -6.32 5.93
CA ALA A 126 14.07 -7.08 5.89
C ALA A 126 12.85 -6.16 5.98
N ILE A 127 12.87 -5.16 6.87
CA ILE A 127 11.78 -4.16 6.99
C ILE A 127 11.64 -3.36 5.69
N GLY A 128 12.76 -2.93 5.09
CA GLY A 128 12.76 -2.21 3.82
C GLY A 128 12.15 -3.01 2.67
N ILE A 129 12.48 -4.30 2.56
CA ILE A 129 11.90 -5.20 1.54
C ILE A 129 10.39 -5.35 1.74
N VAL A 130 9.93 -5.54 2.98
CA VAL A 130 8.49 -5.65 3.28
C VAL A 130 7.77 -4.35 2.92
N ALA A 131 8.32 -3.19 3.29
CA ALA A 131 7.76 -1.89 2.95
C ALA A 131 7.66 -1.69 1.42
N LEU A 132 8.70 -2.07 0.68
CA LEU A 132 8.70 -2.01 -0.79
C LEU A 132 7.67 -2.98 -1.40
N MET A 133 7.51 -4.18 -0.86
CA MET A 133 6.48 -5.12 -1.32
C MET A 133 5.07 -4.57 -1.09
N VAL A 134 4.80 -4.00 0.08
CA VAL A 134 3.51 -3.35 0.39
C VAL A 134 3.27 -2.18 -0.56
N LEU A 135 4.27 -1.32 -0.77
CA LEU A 135 4.17 -0.19 -1.70
C LEU A 135 3.90 -0.68 -3.13
N ALA A 136 4.58 -1.73 -3.58
CA ALA A 136 4.35 -2.33 -4.89
C ALA A 136 2.94 -2.93 -5.01
N MET A 137 2.40 -3.55 -3.95
CA MET A 137 1.02 -4.02 -3.93
C MET A 137 0.01 -2.88 -4.01
N ILE A 138 0.24 -1.78 -3.28
CA ILE A 138 -0.60 -0.58 -3.32
C ILE A 138 -0.56 0.05 -4.72
N MET A 139 0.62 0.21 -5.32
CA MET A 139 0.78 0.73 -6.67
C MET A 139 0.12 -0.18 -7.73
N ARG A 140 0.26 -1.51 -7.60
CA ARG A 140 -0.44 -2.45 -8.49
C ARG A 140 -1.96 -2.36 -8.35
N ALA A 141 -2.45 -2.20 -7.11
CA ALA A 141 -3.87 -2.03 -6.85
C ALA A 141 -4.41 -0.70 -7.40
N SER A 142 -3.65 0.39 -7.30
CA SER A 142 -4.03 1.69 -7.84
C SER A 142 -3.96 1.71 -9.37
N MET A 143 -2.96 1.10 -10.00
CA MET A 143 -2.88 0.96 -11.45
C MET A 143 -4.06 0.15 -12.01
N ARG A 144 -4.48 -0.92 -11.33
CA ARG A 144 -5.71 -1.66 -11.70
C ARG A 144 -6.97 -0.81 -11.60
N ARG A 145 -7.03 0.15 -10.67
CA ARG A 145 -8.14 1.11 -10.57
C ARG A 145 -8.04 2.20 -11.64
N SER A 146 -6.84 2.66 -11.97
CA SER A 146 -6.60 3.66 -13.02
C SER A 146 -6.93 3.15 -14.42
N LEU A 147 -6.71 1.86 -14.70
CA LEU A 147 -7.19 1.18 -15.92
C LEU A 147 -8.72 1.13 -16.01
N LYS A 148 -9.44 1.36 -14.90
CA LYS A 148 -10.91 1.45 -14.84
C LYS A 148 -11.42 2.91 -14.85
N SER A 149 -10.54 3.89 -14.80
CA SER A 149 -10.88 5.33 -14.75
C SER A 149 -10.08 6.13 -15.79
N THR A 150 -10.33 5.86 -17.07
CA THR A 150 -9.95 6.76 -18.17
C THR A 150 -11.17 7.60 -18.53
N ASP A 151 -11.50 8.56 -17.66
CA ASP A 151 -12.79 9.27 -17.66
C ASP A 151 -12.90 10.41 -18.69
N SER A 152 -11.83 10.80 -19.39
CA SER A 152 -11.95 11.78 -20.50
C SER A 152 -12.39 11.12 -21.82
N ASN A 153 -12.03 9.86 -22.05
CA ASN A 153 -12.53 9.10 -23.21
C ASN A 153 -13.85 8.37 -22.88
N SER A 154 -14.17 8.14 -21.60
CA SER A 154 -15.43 7.50 -21.19
C SER A 154 -16.64 8.39 -21.49
N ASP A 155 -16.53 9.71 -21.25
CA ASP A 155 -17.60 10.65 -21.56
C ASP A 155 -17.80 10.77 -23.08
N ASN A 156 -16.72 10.90 -23.85
CA ASN A 156 -16.79 10.90 -25.32
C ASN A 156 -17.36 9.57 -25.86
N THR A 157 -16.90 8.44 -25.33
CA THR A 157 -17.43 7.12 -25.70
C THR A 157 -18.92 7.01 -25.37
N ALA A 158 -19.36 7.49 -24.19
CA ALA A 158 -20.77 7.45 -23.80
C ALA A 158 -21.65 8.33 -24.70
N VAL A 159 -21.17 9.51 -25.09
CA VAL A 159 -21.85 10.38 -26.07
C VAL A 159 -21.96 9.68 -27.43
N GLN A 160 -20.88 9.05 -27.91
CA GLN A 160 -20.89 8.34 -29.19
C GLN A 160 -21.76 7.06 -29.17
N VAL A 161 -21.79 6.33 -28.04
CA VAL A 161 -22.71 5.20 -27.85
C VAL A 161 -24.16 5.69 -27.90
N LEU A 162 -24.47 6.79 -27.20
CA LEU A 162 -25.80 7.38 -27.22
C LEU A 162 -26.21 7.85 -28.62
N ALA A 163 -25.32 8.55 -29.34
CA ALA A 163 -25.56 8.99 -30.71
C ALA A 163 -25.85 7.80 -31.65
N ALA A 164 -25.08 6.71 -31.55
CA ALA A 164 -25.29 5.50 -32.34
C ALA A 164 -26.63 4.82 -32.03
N MET A 165 -26.99 4.76 -30.74
CA MET A 165 -28.29 4.24 -30.30
C MET A 165 -29.45 5.07 -30.87
N CYS A 166 -29.38 6.39 -30.74
CA CYS A 166 -30.39 7.32 -31.26
C CYS A 166 -30.52 7.24 -32.78
N PHE A 167 -29.42 7.17 -33.52
CA PHE A 167 -29.44 7.03 -34.97
C PHE A 167 -30.13 5.75 -35.44
N VAL A 168 -29.86 4.62 -34.77
CA VAL A 168 -30.55 3.36 -35.05
C VAL A 168 -32.03 3.47 -34.73
N THR A 169 -32.37 4.07 -33.59
CA THR A 169 -33.76 4.30 -33.19
C THR A 169 -34.51 5.12 -34.24
N THR A 170 -33.97 6.24 -34.71
CA THR A 170 -34.66 7.14 -35.66
C THR A 170 -34.67 6.66 -37.11
N ALA A 171 -34.06 5.51 -37.42
CA ALA A 171 -33.86 5.04 -38.79
C ALA A 171 -35.16 4.76 -39.55
N ASP A 172 -36.25 4.42 -38.87
CA ASP A 172 -37.56 4.16 -39.49
C ASP A 172 -38.52 5.37 -39.49
N GLY A 173 -38.10 6.50 -38.90
CA GLY A 173 -38.83 7.76 -38.87
C GLY A 173 -40.09 7.76 -37.99
N GLN A 174 -40.23 6.84 -37.03
CA GLN A 174 -41.38 6.77 -36.13
C GLN A 174 -41.19 7.62 -34.86
N ASP A 175 -42.24 7.73 -34.04
CA ASP A 175 -42.14 8.31 -32.69
C ASP A 175 -41.55 7.27 -31.72
N HIS A 176 -40.43 7.63 -31.09
CA HIS A 176 -39.66 6.78 -30.21
C HIS A 176 -39.66 7.25 -28.74
N SER A 177 -40.65 8.06 -28.34
CA SER A 177 -40.86 8.46 -26.95
C SER A 177 -40.86 7.29 -25.96
N ASN A 178 -41.36 6.11 -26.38
CA ASN A 178 -41.37 4.89 -25.58
C ASN A 178 -39.99 4.21 -25.42
N ASP A 179 -39.02 4.53 -26.28
CA ASP A 179 -37.70 3.88 -26.30
C ASP A 179 -36.65 4.63 -25.46
N ILE A 180 -36.91 5.89 -25.09
CA ILE A 180 -36.00 6.73 -24.27
C ILE A 180 -35.58 6.01 -22.98
N SER A 181 -36.53 5.37 -22.29
CA SER A 181 -36.26 4.64 -21.05
C SER A 181 -35.33 3.44 -21.27
N LYS A 182 -35.50 2.71 -22.37
CA LYS A 182 -34.69 1.56 -22.76
C LYS A 182 -33.28 1.98 -23.20
N ILE A 183 -33.18 3.09 -23.93
CA ILE A 183 -31.91 3.71 -24.32
C ILE A 183 -31.12 4.11 -23.07
N SER A 184 -31.74 4.83 -22.13
CA SER A 184 -31.09 5.25 -20.89
C SER A 184 -30.57 4.06 -20.07
N GLN A 185 -31.38 3.00 -19.92
CA GLN A 185 -30.97 1.79 -19.20
C GLN A 185 -29.81 1.05 -19.88
N THR A 186 -29.89 0.89 -21.21
CA THR A 186 -28.86 0.20 -22.00
C THR A 186 -27.54 0.97 -21.96
N LEU A 187 -27.60 2.29 -22.14
CA LEU A 187 -26.44 3.16 -22.07
C LEU A 187 -25.78 3.11 -20.69
N ALA A 188 -26.57 3.17 -19.61
CA ALA A 188 -26.06 3.06 -18.25
C ALA A 188 -25.42 1.70 -17.96
N LYS A 189 -25.97 0.62 -18.54
CA LYS A 189 -25.39 -0.73 -18.43
C LYS A 189 -24.04 -0.84 -19.16
N LEU A 190 -23.92 -0.24 -20.35
CA LEU A 190 -22.72 -0.33 -21.19
C LEU A 190 -21.60 0.61 -20.74
N THR A 191 -21.95 1.81 -20.29
CA THR A 191 -20.99 2.92 -20.08
C THR A 191 -20.89 3.36 -18.62
N GLY A 192 -21.85 2.96 -17.78
CA GLY A 192 -21.97 3.46 -16.40
C GLY A 192 -22.51 4.90 -16.29
N LYS A 193 -22.74 5.59 -17.41
CA LYS A 193 -23.22 6.98 -17.45
C LYS A 193 -24.73 7.02 -17.60
N LYS A 194 -25.36 8.01 -16.96
CA LYS A 194 -26.81 8.24 -17.01
C LYS A 194 -27.08 9.56 -17.72
N TYR A 195 -28.00 9.53 -18.66
CA TYR A 195 -28.50 10.71 -19.36
C TYR A 195 -29.97 10.89 -18.99
N SER A 196 -30.38 12.15 -18.82
CA SER A 196 -31.78 12.50 -18.59
C SER A 196 -32.62 12.23 -19.85
N ALA A 197 -33.93 12.02 -19.66
CA ALA A 197 -34.85 11.82 -20.78
C ALA A 197 -34.80 13.00 -21.78
N GLN A 198 -34.66 14.23 -21.28
CA GLN A 198 -34.53 15.42 -22.12
C GLN A 198 -33.27 15.38 -22.99
N GLN A 199 -32.11 15.04 -22.43
CA GLN A 199 -30.86 14.95 -23.20
C GLN A 199 -30.93 13.88 -24.30
N ILE A 200 -31.59 12.76 -24.02
CA ILE A 200 -31.79 11.69 -25.01
C ILE A 200 -32.75 12.18 -26.11
N GLN A 201 -33.83 12.88 -25.73
CA GLN A 201 -34.76 13.49 -26.67
C GLN A 201 -34.07 14.50 -27.59
N ASP A 202 -33.23 15.37 -27.04
CA ASP A 202 -32.49 16.38 -27.81
C ASP A 202 -31.58 15.72 -28.86
N ILE A 203 -30.93 14.60 -28.51
CA ILE A 203 -30.08 13.84 -29.46
C ILE A 203 -30.92 13.09 -30.49
N LEU A 204 -32.08 12.53 -30.11
CA LEU A 204 -33.01 11.89 -31.06
C LEU A 204 -33.55 12.90 -32.08
N ASP A 205 -33.88 14.11 -31.65
CA ASP A 205 -34.30 15.19 -32.55
C ASP A 205 -33.16 15.57 -33.50
N TYR A 206 -31.94 15.73 -32.97
CA TYR A 206 -30.76 16.03 -33.78
C TYR A 206 -30.44 14.94 -34.83
N THR A 207 -30.44 13.65 -34.46
CA THR A 207 -30.14 12.55 -35.39
C THR A 207 -31.24 12.32 -36.43
N ARG A 208 -32.46 12.78 -36.15
CA ARG A 208 -33.58 12.73 -37.11
C ARG A 208 -33.46 13.82 -38.17
N ASP A 209 -33.09 15.02 -37.76
CA ASP A 209 -33.09 16.20 -38.61
C ASP A 209 -31.80 16.35 -39.43
N ASP A 210 -30.67 15.81 -38.94
CA ASP A 210 -29.36 15.89 -39.60
C ASP A 210 -28.74 14.50 -39.85
N PRO A 211 -28.73 14.01 -41.11
CA PRO A 211 -28.08 12.75 -41.48
C PRO A 211 -26.55 12.72 -41.26
N THR A 212 -25.91 13.88 -41.15
CA THR A 212 -24.45 14.02 -40.88
C THR A 212 -24.12 14.02 -39.40
N ALA A 213 -25.14 14.01 -38.52
CA ALA A 213 -25.00 13.93 -37.07
C ALA A 213 -24.13 12.74 -36.60
N ILE A 214 -23.96 11.74 -37.45
CA ILE A 214 -23.23 10.50 -37.17
C ILE A 214 -21.82 10.45 -37.76
N ASP A 215 -21.38 11.44 -38.53
CA ASP A 215 -20.06 11.40 -39.19
C ASP A 215 -18.89 11.38 -38.19
N ALA A 216 -19.14 11.86 -36.96
CA ALA A 216 -18.19 11.80 -35.85
C ALA A 216 -18.19 10.46 -35.09
N ILE A 217 -19.11 9.54 -35.38
CA ILE A 217 -19.17 8.24 -34.69
C ILE A 217 -17.94 7.42 -35.04
N GLY A 218 -17.18 7.05 -34.02
CA GLY A 218 -15.93 6.31 -34.15
C GLY A 218 -14.68 7.17 -34.11
N ALA A 219 -14.81 8.51 -34.22
CA ALA A 219 -13.68 9.42 -34.13
C ALA A 219 -13.06 9.36 -32.73
N ASP A 220 -11.74 9.26 -32.68
CA ASP A 220 -10.92 9.23 -31.45
C ASP A 220 -11.25 8.09 -30.47
N LEU A 221 -11.99 7.06 -30.91
CA LEU A 221 -12.27 5.87 -30.12
C LEU A 221 -11.16 4.83 -30.26
N ASN A 222 -10.73 4.28 -29.12
CA ASN A 222 -9.94 3.04 -29.11
C ASN A 222 -10.83 1.84 -29.48
N GLN A 223 -10.22 0.67 -29.66
CA GLN A 223 -10.95 -0.54 -30.08
C GLN A 223 -12.14 -0.86 -29.16
N ASN A 224 -11.95 -0.83 -27.84
CA ASN A 224 -13.01 -1.08 -26.87
C ASN A 224 -14.16 -0.07 -26.98
N GLY A 225 -13.86 1.22 -27.22
CA GLY A 225 -14.88 2.24 -27.46
C GLY A 225 -15.71 1.94 -28.71
N ARG A 226 -15.06 1.53 -29.80
CA ARG A 226 -15.76 1.14 -31.04
C ARG A 226 -16.66 -0.08 -30.85
N GLU A 227 -16.20 -1.07 -30.09
CA GLU A 227 -17.00 -2.24 -29.73
C GLU A 227 -18.24 -1.85 -28.90
N LEU A 228 -18.09 -0.95 -27.92
CA LEU A 228 -19.21 -0.45 -27.12
C LEU A 228 -20.26 0.31 -27.94
N VAL A 229 -19.82 1.14 -28.90
CA VAL A 229 -20.72 1.87 -29.80
C VAL A 229 -21.56 0.88 -30.63
N LEU A 230 -20.91 -0.12 -31.22
CA LEU A 230 -21.62 -1.15 -31.99
C LEU A 230 -22.55 -2.00 -31.12
N GLU A 231 -22.13 -2.34 -29.90
CA GLU A 231 -22.94 -3.08 -28.94
C GLU A 231 -24.20 -2.30 -28.53
N GLY A 232 -24.08 -0.98 -28.29
CA GLY A 232 -25.21 -0.10 -28.02
C GLY A 232 -26.19 -0.05 -29.19
N ALA A 233 -25.68 0.21 -30.40
CA ALA A 233 -26.46 0.26 -31.63
C ALA A 233 -27.28 -1.04 -31.85
N LEU A 234 -26.64 -2.20 -31.72
CA LEU A 234 -27.28 -3.50 -31.89
C LEU A 234 -28.26 -3.85 -30.76
N SER A 235 -27.98 -3.43 -29.53
CA SER A 235 -28.88 -3.64 -28.39
C SER A 235 -30.20 -2.93 -28.60
N VAL A 236 -30.16 -1.72 -29.17
CA VAL A 236 -31.33 -0.91 -29.53
C VAL A 236 -32.06 -1.50 -30.73
N ALA A 237 -31.35 -1.82 -31.81
CA ALA A 237 -31.94 -2.43 -33.02
C ALA A 237 -32.75 -3.69 -32.71
N THR A 238 -32.37 -4.41 -31.65
CA THR A 238 -33.06 -5.64 -31.27
C THR A 238 -34.22 -5.43 -30.30
N LEU A 239 -34.43 -4.24 -29.70
CA LEU A 239 -35.36 -4.01 -28.57
C LEU A 239 -36.76 -4.60 -28.79
N ASN A 240 -37.26 -4.58 -30.02
CA ASN A 240 -38.60 -5.04 -30.36
C ASN A 240 -38.67 -6.53 -30.77
N GLY A 241 -37.57 -7.28 -30.64
CA GLY A 241 -37.50 -8.73 -30.90
C GLY A 241 -37.11 -9.09 -32.32
N GLU A 242 -37.26 -8.17 -33.27
CA GLU A 242 -36.83 -8.30 -34.66
C GLU A 242 -36.11 -7.02 -35.08
N ILE A 243 -35.04 -7.16 -35.90
CA ILE A 243 -34.32 -6.03 -36.49
C ILE A 243 -34.98 -5.70 -37.83
N LYS A 244 -35.56 -4.50 -37.95
CA LYS A 244 -36.15 -4.01 -39.20
C LYS A 244 -35.05 -3.70 -40.23
N ALA A 245 -35.42 -3.66 -41.51
CA ALA A 245 -34.48 -3.35 -42.59
C ALA A 245 -33.78 -1.97 -42.40
N ALA A 246 -34.52 -0.97 -41.91
CA ALA A 246 -33.96 0.37 -41.64
C ALA A 246 -32.90 0.34 -40.51
N GLU A 247 -33.21 -0.33 -39.39
CA GLU A 247 -32.30 -0.50 -38.26
C GLU A 247 -31.05 -1.30 -38.66
N TYR A 248 -31.22 -2.36 -39.48
CA TYR A 248 -30.10 -3.15 -40.00
C TYR A 248 -29.14 -2.31 -40.87
N ASN A 249 -29.71 -1.47 -41.75
CA ASN A 249 -28.92 -0.57 -42.59
C ASN A 249 -28.16 0.45 -41.73
N ALA A 250 -28.81 1.03 -40.71
CA ALA A 250 -28.19 1.98 -39.80
C ALA A 250 -27.02 1.34 -39.01
N VAL A 251 -27.22 0.15 -38.45
CA VAL A 251 -26.15 -0.60 -37.75
C VAL A 251 -24.99 -0.93 -38.69
N THR A 252 -25.29 -1.32 -39.93
CA THR A 252 -24.25 -1.63 -40.94
C THR A 252 -23.44 -0.38 -41.30
N GLN A 253 -24.09 0.78 -41.37
CA GLN A 253 -23.40 2.07 -41.58
C GLN A 253 -22.48 2.40 -40.40
N ILE A 254 -22.96 2.25 -39.15
CA ILE A 254 -22.14 2.41 -37.95
C ILE A 254 -20.93 1.47 -37.97
N ALA A 255 -21.13 0.18 -38.28
CA ALA A 255 -20.03 -0.79 -38.34
C ALA A 255 -18.95 -0.41 -39.36
N LYS A 256 -19.35 0.17 -40.51
CA LYS A 256 -18.41 0.70 -41.52
C LYS A 256 -17.63 1.91 -41.01
N MET A 257 -18.29 2.87 -40.36
CA MET A 257 -17.64 4.05 -39.78
C MET A 257 -16.63 3.68 -38.70
N LEU A 258 -16.95 2.68 -37.88
CA LEU A 258 -16.08 2.15 -36.84
C LEU A 258 -14.90 1.31 -37.38
N GLN A 259 -14.84 1.05 -38.69
CA GLN A 259 -13.82 0.21 -39.34
C GLN A 259 -13.65 -1.15 -38.64
N LEU A 260 -14.75 -1.73 -38.15
CA LEU A 260 -14.69 -2.99 -37.41
C LEU A 260 -14.52 -4.18 -38.38
N PRO A 261 -13.58 -5.11 -38.10
CA PRO A 261 -13.50 -6.37 -38.80
C PRO A 261 -14.83 -7.14 -38.76
N ALA A 262 -15.15 -7.85 -39.85
CA ALA A 262 -16.37 -8.66 -39.93
C ALA A 262 -16.46 -9.73 -38.82
N GLN A 263 -15.33 -10.19 -38.30
CA GLN A 263 -15.26 -11.12 -37.17
C GLN A 263 -15.79 -10.48 -35.88
N ASP A 264 -15.37 -9.25 -35.58
CA ASP A 264 -15.76 -8.53 -34.36
C ASP A 264 -17.24 -8.18 -34.39
N PHE A 265 -17.75 -7.78 -35.56
CA PHE A 265 -19.17 -7.55 -35.78
C PHE A 265 -20.02 -8.81 -35.47
N ARG A 266 -19.60 -9.98 -35.97
CA ARG A 266 -20.29 -11.25 -35.71
C ARG A 266 -20.19 -11.68 -34.24
N ALA A 267 -19.06 -11.41 -33.59
CA ALA A 267 -18.87 -11.71 -32.18
C ALA A 267 -19.84 -10.89 -31.30
N ILE A 268 -19.98 -9.59 -31.58
CA ILE A 268 -20.90 -8.70 -30.86
C ILE A 268 -22.36 -9.12 -31.10
N LEU A 269 -22.73 -9.44 -32.34
CA LEU A 269 -24.06 -9.98 -32.65
C LEU A 269 -24.37 -11.26 -31.86
N SER A 270 -23.42 -12.20 -31.80
CA SER A 270 -23.58 -13.45 -31.05
C SER A 270 -23.77 -13.20 -29.55
N LYS A 271 -22.98 -12.28 -28.99
CA LYS A 271 -23.07 -11.86 -27.57
C LYS A 271 -24.46 -11.30 -27.24
N ILE A 272 -25.01 -10.45 -28.10
CA ILE A 272 -26.34 -9.85 -27.88
C ILE A 272 -27.44 -10.91 -28.01
N ALA A 273 -27.34 -11.82 -28.99
CA ALA A 273 -28.29 -12.92 -29.14
C ALA A 273 -28.30 -13.85 -27.90
N GLN A 274 -27.13 -14.19 -27.34
CA GLN A 274 -27.02 -14.99 -26.12
C GLN A 274 -27.58 -14.29 -24.88
N THR A 275 -27.31 -12.98 -24.75
CA THR A 275 -27.83 -12.17 -23.64
C THR A 275 -29.36 -12.13 -23.64
N ARG A 276 -29.99 -12.20 -24.81
CA ARG A 276 -31.46 -12.28 -24.93
C ARG A 276 -32.02 -13.66 -24.72
N ALA A 277 -31.32 -14.71 -25.11
CA ALA A 277 -31.76 -16.09 -24.85
C ALA A 277 -31.81 -16.43 -23.35
N THR A 278 -31.18 -15.62 -22.50
CA THR A 278 -31.08 -15.81 -21.05
C THR A 278 -31.88 -14.80 -20.23
N ALA A 279 -32.56 -13.85 -20.89
CA ALA A 279 -33.41 -12.83 -20.28
C ALA A 279 -34.89 -13.19 -20.44
#